data_AF-A0A2E5ALT4-F1
#
_entry.id   AF-A0A2E5ALT4-F1
#
_cell.length_a   1.000
_cell.length_b   1.000
_cell.length_c   1.000
_cell.angle_alpha   90.00
_cell.angle_beta   90.00
_cell.angle_gamma   90.00
#
_symmetry.space_group_name_H-M   'P 1'
#
loop_
_entity.id
_entity.type
_entity.pdbx_description
1 polymer ?
#
loop_
_entity_poly.entity_id
_entity_poly.type
_entity_poly.pdbx_seq_one_letter_code
_entity_poly.pdbx_strand_id
1 'polypeptide(L)' 'MVTLNSRKSRQKQLQDATFIGNIEEKKVTLEFLSKSSCHLIHTTIWAVTNEWVVLKEKQKIPIKSIRAIEFS' A
#
# COMPACT_ATOMS: atom_id res chain seq x y z
N MET A 1 9.95 16.14 3.18
CA MET A 1 10.88 15.53 2.20
C MET A 1 10.17 14.32 1.61
N VAL A 2 9.88 14.30 0.31
CA VAL A 2 9.23 13.15 -0.34
C VAL A 2 10.33 12.14 -0.70
N THR A 3 10.41 11.04 0.04
CA THR A 3 11.42 10.00 -0.19
C THR A 3 11.08 9.26 -1.49
N LEU A 4 11.89 9.48 -2.54
CA LEU A 4 11.77 8.76 -3.81
C LEU A 4 12.17 7.29 -3.62
N ASN A 5 11.22 6.46 -3.20
CA ASN A 5 11.43 5.02 -3.07
C ASN A 5 11.49 4.38 -4.46
N SER A 6 12.61 3.72 -4.79
CA SER A 6 12.76 2.95 -6.02
C SER A 6 11.67 1.86 -6.11
N ARG A 7 11.30 1.41 -7.32
CA ARG A 7 10.25 0.37 -7.52
C ARG A 7 10.47 -0.88 -6.65
N LYS A 8 11.73 -1.28 -6.47
CA LYS A 8 12.12 -2.42 -5.60
C LYS A 8 11.84 -2.12 -4.12
N SER A 9 12.07 -0.88 -3.66
CA SER A 9 11.75 -0.44 -2.30
C SER A 9 10.24 -0.52 -2.02
N ARG A 10 9.40 -0.09 -2.97
CA ARG A 10 7.93 -0.12 -2.81
C ARG A 10 7.37 -1.54 -2.72
N GLN A 11 7.87 -2.48 -3.53
CA GLN A 11 7.41 -3.87 -3.45
C GLN A 11 7.71 -4.49 -2.08
N LYS A 12 8.91 -4.23 -1.55
CA LYS A 12 9.31 -4.69 -0.22
C LYS A 12 8.41 -4.07 0.86
N GLN A 13 8.19 -2.76 0.83
CA GLN A 13 7.30 -2.07 1.78
C GLN A 13 5.87 -2.63 1.75
N LEU A 14 5.35 -2.97 0.57
CA LEU A 14 4.04 -3.61 0.44
C LEU A 14 4.02 -5.02 1.05
N GLN A 15 5.09 -5.80 0.87
CA GLN A 15 5.24 -7.11 1.50
C GLN A 15 5.31 -6.99 3.04
N ASP A 16 6.12 -6.07 3.55
CA ASP A 16 6.26 -5.80 4.99
C ASP A 16 4.91 -5.36 5.59
N ALA A 17 4.20 -4.44 4.92
CA ALA A 17 2.88 -3.98 5.34
C ALA A 17 1.81 -5.10 5.32
N THR A 18 1.90 -6.03 4.37
CA THR A 18 1.03 -7.21 4.32
C THR A 18 1.31 -8.16 5.47
N PHE A 19 2.59 -8.42 5.76
CA PHE A 19 3.00 -9.30 6.85
C PHE A 19 2.51 -8.79 8.20
N ILE A 20 2.79 -7.53 8.51
CA ILE A 20 2.37 -6.91 9.78
C ILE A 20 0.84 -6.77 9.83
N GLY A 21 0.20 -6.43 8.70
CA GLY A 21 -1.26 -6.36 8.60
C GLY A 21 -1.95 -7.69 8.89
N ASN A 22 -1.37 -8.82 8.48
CA ASN A 22 -1.93 -10.14 8.71
C ASN A 22 -1.64 -10.69 10.11
N ILE A 23 -0.50 -10.34 10.71
CA ILE A 23 -0.10 -10.85 12.04
C ILE A 23 -0.66 -10.00 13.17
N GLU A 24 -0.55 -8.69 13.05
CA GLU A 24 -0.86 -7.74 14.13
C GLU A 24 -2.16 -6.97 13.89
N GLU A 25 -2.88 -7.28 12.81
CA GLU A 25 -4.03 -6.50 12.33
C GLU A 25 -3.71 -5.02 12.12
N LYS A 26 -2.43 -4.71 11.92
CA LYS A 26 -1.95 -3.32 11.88
C LYS A 26 -2.38 -2.63 10.59
N LYS A 27 -2.72 -1.35 10.73
CA LYS A 27 -3.04 -0.47 9.61
C LYS A 27 -1.81 0.32 9.18
N VAL A 28 -1.75 0.62 7.90
CA VAL A 28 -0.77 1.51 7.28
C VAL A 28 -1.51 2.65 6.58
N THR A 29 -0.82 3.76 6.38
CA THR A 29 -1.30 4.84 5.53
C THR A 29 -0.81 4.63 4.11
N LEU A 30 -1.74 4.52 3.16
CA LEU A 30 -1.45 4.40 1.73
C LEU A 30 -1.78 5.70 1.02
N GLU A 31 -0.77 6.25 0.34
CA GLU A 31 -0.95 7.33 -0.63
C GLU A 31 -0.97 6.76 -2.05
N PHE A 32 -2.00 7.07 -2.84
CA PHE A 32 -2.08 6.59 -4.23
C PHE A 32 -2.83 7.55 -5.16
N LEU A 33 -2.50 7.47 -6.44
CA LEU A 33 -3.18 8.26 -7.49
C LEU A 33 -4.37 7.51 -8.08
N SER A 34 -5.46 8.24 -8.28
CA SER A 34 -6.54 7.86 -9.18
C SER A 34 -6.44 8.65 -10.50
N LYS A 35 -7.39 8.47 -11.41
CA LYS A 35 -7.42 9.24 -12.67
C LYS A 35 -7.57 10.75 -12.45
N SER A 36 -8.14 11.17 -11.32
CA SER A 36 -8.55 12.57 -11.09
C SER A 36 -7.97 13.18 -9.82
N SER A 37 -7.41 12.39 -8.90
CA SER A 37 -7.00 12.89 -7.57
C SER A 37 -5.97 11.99 -6.89
N CYS A 38 -5.28 12.54 -5.89
CA CYS A 38 -4.51 11.79 -4.91
C CYS A 38 -5.40 11.39 -3.73
N HIS A 39 -5.25 10.16 -3.27
CA HIS A 39 -5.99 9.58 -2.15
C HIS A 39 -5.02 9.18 -1.05
N LEU A 40 -5.45 9.36 0.20
CA LEU A 40 -4.73 8.93 1.38
C LEU A 40 -5.70 8.12 2.25
N ILE A 41 -5.41 6.84 2.48
CA ILE A 41 -6.28 5.95 3.24
C ILE A 41 -5.50 5.28 4.37
N HIS A 42 -6.16 5.07 5.51
CA HIS A 42 -5.60 4.34 6.64
C HIS A 42 -6.28 2.97 6.75
N THR A 43 -5.57 1.91 6.37
CA THR A 43 -6.16 0.58 6.15
C THR A 43 -5.17 -0.56 6.39
N THR A 44 -5.67 -1.78 6.50
CA THR A 44 -4.86 -3.00 6.56
C THR A 44 -4.70 -3.56 5.15
N ILE A 45 -3.46 -3.84 4.74
CA ILE A 45 -3.19 -4.56 3.50
C ILE A 45 -3.32 -6.05 3.77
N TRP A 46 -4.15 -6.73 2.97
CA TRP A 46 -4.44 -8.16 3.13
C TRP A 46 -3.56 -9.03 2.25
N ALA A 47 -3.34 -8.61 1.01
CA ALA A 47 -2.48 -9.31 0.08
C ALA A 47 -1.87 -8.35 -0.93
N VAL A 48 -0.72 -8.74 -1.48
CA VAL A 48 -0.05 -8.06 -2.57
C VAL A 48 0.24 -9.09 -3.65
N THR A 49 -0.23 -8.79 -4.85
CA THR A 49 0.03 -9.59 -6.06
C THR A 49 1.07 -8.90 -6.93
N ASN A 50 1.29 -9.36 -8.15
CA ASN A 50 2.20 -8.69 -9.09
C ASN A 50 1.71 -7.29 -9.52
N GLU A 51 0.40 -7.05 -9.49
CA GLU A 51 -0.19 -5.82 -10.03
C GLU A 51 -1.06 -5.05 -9.04
N TRP A 52 -1.52 -5.71 -7.96
CA TRP A 52 -2.54 -5.16 -7.07
C TRP A 52 -2.18 -5.31 -5.60
N VAL A 53 -2.51 -4.26 -4.84
CA VAL A 53 -2.70 -4.29 -3.39
C VAL A 53 -4.16 -4.62 -3.11
N VAL A 54 -4.42 -5.63 -2.28
CA VAL A 54 -5.77 -6.10 -1.92
C VAL A 54 -6.07 -5.72 -0.47
N LEU A 55 -7.24 -5.13 -0.25
CA LEU A 55 -7.74 -4.70 1.06
C LEU A 55 -8.87 -5.63 1.56
N LYS A 56 -9.23 -5.53 2.85
CA LYS A 56 -10.17 -6.43 3.59
C LYS A 56 -11.58 -6.58 2.96
N GLU A 57 -11.98 -5.69 2.06
CA GLU A 57 -13.35 -5.65 1.49
C GLU A 57 -13.37 -5.84 -0.03
N LYS A 58 -12.51 -6.70 -0.57
CA LYS A 58 -12.36 -6.95 -2.02
C LYS A 58 -11.97 -5.71 -2.84
N GLN A 59 -11.63 -4.60 -2.18
CA GLN A 59 -11.09 -3.42 -2.83
C GLN A 59 -9.65 -3.70 -3.28
N LYS A 60 -9.29 -3.19 -4.46
CA LYS A 60 -7.98 -3.39 -5.06
C LYS A 60 -7.42 -2.08 -5.56
N ILE A 61 -6.15 -1.83 -5.28
CA ILE A 61 -5.43 -0.64 -5.74
C ILE A 61 -4.26 -1.10 -6.62
N PRO A 62 -4.11 -0.57 -7.85
CA PRO A 62 -2.96 -0.92 -8.69
C PRO A 62 -1.64 -0.53 -7.99
N ILE A 63 -0.68 -1.44 -7.91
CA ILE A 63 0.64 -1.14 -7.31
C ILE A 63 1.31 0.04 -8.02
N LYS A 64 1.10 0.17 -9.34
CA LYS A 64 1.64 1.28 -10.13
C LYS A 64 1.17 2.65 -9.66
N SER A 65 -0.01 2.75 -9.03
CA SER A 65 -0.54 4.03 -8.54
C SER A 65 -0.16 4.35 -7.09
N ILE A 66 0.38 3.40 -6.33
CA ILE A 66 0.85 3.63 -4.96
C ILE A 66 2.06 4.57 -4.97
N ARG A 67 1.97 5.70 -4.30
CA ARG A 67 3.07 6.67 -4.16
C ARG A 67 3.90 6.43 -2.91
N ALA A 68 3.25 6.17 -1.78
CA ALA A 68 3.90 6.00 -0.50
C ALA A 68 3.11 5.04 0.41
N ILE A 69 3.85 4.40 1.33
CA ILE A 69 3.33 3.56 2.40
C ILE A 69 3.99 4.06 3.68
N GLU A 70 3.20 4.46 4.66
CA GLU A 70 3.68 4.89 5.97
C GLU A 70 3.17 3.94 7.05
N PHE A 71 4.11 3.46 7.88
CA PHE A 71 3.83 2.57 9.00
C PHE A 71 3.55 3.43 10.23
N SER A 72 2.38 3.23 10.86
CA SER A 72 1.97 3.89 12.10
C SER A 72 2.56 3.24 13.35
#